data_AF-A0A0F9QWR5-F1
#
_entry.id   AF-A0A0F9QWR5-F1
#
_cell.length_a   1.000
_cell.length_b   1.000
_cell.length_c   1.000
_cell.angle_alpha   90.00
_cell.angle_beta   90.00
_cell.angle_gamma   90.00
#
_symmetry.space_group_name_H-M   'P 1'
#
loop_
_entity.id
_entity.type
_entity.pdbx_description
1 polymer ?
#
loop_
_entity_poly.entity_id
_entity_poly.type
_entity_poly.pdbx_seq_one_letter_code
_entity_poly.pdbx_strand_id
1 'polypeptide(L)'
;MPKNFTCSSSGDLDIIPHNYVEISIDPHLLNNFSNEEGMASFLKAHSCSEEFQQLKHELLEEVMSIIEHCLTNKQREVMKMTYLEGKTQNEISSELGKHQTTIHKILQGNIDYGNQKKRYGGALKKIRKLCANSEKIQKILALMREQIIPANESY
;
A
#
# COMPACT_ATOMS: atom_id res chain seq x y z
N MET A 1 20.69 38.00 -48.73
CA MET A 1 20.38 39.28 -48.06
C MET A 1 19.10 39.12 -47.25
N PRO A 2 18.84 39.92 -46.19
CA PRO A 2 19.70 40.34 -45.08
C PRO A 2 19.04 39.87 -43.73
N LYS A 3 19.32 40.31 -42.49
CA LYS A 3 20.22 41.30 -41.85
C LYS A 3 20.85 40.65 -40.59
N ASN A 4 21.86 41.29 -39.98
CA ASN A 4 22.23 41.04 -38.58
C ASN A 4 21.29 41.76 -37.62
N PHE A 5 21.09 41.22 -36.41
CA PHE A 5 20.75 42.01 -35.23
C PHE A 5 21.52 41.50 -34.02
N THR A 6 22.40 42.33 -33.49
CA THR A 6 22.99 42.20 -32.16
C THR A 6 22.19 43.04 -31.18
N CYS A 7 21.95 42.53 -29.97
CA CYS A 7 21.79 43.38 -28.79
C CYS A 7 22.31 42.61 -27.57
N SER A 8 23.03 43.30 -26.70
CA SER A 8 23.71 42.74 -25.54
C SER A 8 23.59 43.68 -24.34
N SER A 9 22.96 43.21 -23.27
CA SER A 9 22.94 43.80 -21.92
C SER A 9 22.42 42.73 -20.96
N SER A 10 23.15 42.16 -19.99
CA SER A 10 23.91 42.72 -18.85
C SER A 10 23.02 43.20 -17.68
N GLY A 11 22.98 42.43 -16.58
CA GLY A 11 22.32 42.76 -15.29
C GLY A 11 20.78 42.76 -15.35
N ASP A 12 20.00 42.21 -14.42
CA ASP A 12 20.21 41.98 -12.99
C ASP A 12 19.23 40.92 -12.44
N LEU A 13 19.67 40.23 -11.37
CA LEU A 13 18.91 39.50 -10.32
C LEU A 13 17.79 38.50 -10.70
N ASP A 14 17.94 37.27 -10.18
CA ASP A 14 16.98 36.17 -10.28
C ASP A 14 15.61 36.49 -9.63
N ILE A 15 14.68 37.04 -10.42
CA ILE A 15 13.25 37.02 -10.09
C ILE A 15 12.73 35.63 -10.45
N ILE A 16 12.66 34.72 -9.47
CA ILE A 16 11.97 33.43 -9.64
C ILE A 16 10.48 33.72 -9.90
N PRO A 17 9.94 33.48 -11.11
CA PRO A 17 8.51 33.59 -11.33
C PRO A 17 7.86 32.51 -10.47
N HIS A 18 7.05 32.93 -9.49
CA HIS A 18 6.32 32.00 -8.65
C HIS A 18 5.28 31.32 -9.53
N ASN A 19 5.61 30.10 -9.98
CA ASN A 19 4.80 29.33 -10.90
C ASN A 19 3.61 28.71 -10.15
N TYR A 20 2.63 29.55 -9.83
CA TYR A 20 1.40 29.12 -9.19
C TYR A 20 0.59 28.27 -10.18
N VAL A 21 0.51 26.97 -9.90
CA VAL A 21 -0.37 26.05 -10.62
C VAL A 21 -1.77 26.21 -10.02
N GLU A 22 -2.65 26.93 -10.71
CA GLU A 22 -4.07 26.96 -10.36
C GLU A 22 -4.68 25.58 -10.64
N ILE A 23 -5.15 24.93 -9.58
CA ILE A 23 -5.87 23.65 -9.65
C ILE A 23 -7.34 23.95 -9.37
N SER A 24 -8.22 23.69 -10.35
CA SER A 24 -9.66 23.78 -10.15
C SER A 24 -10.12 22.71 -9.16
N ILE A 25 -10.44 23.13 -7.93
CA ILE A 25 -11.05 22.30 -6.91
C ILE A 25 -12.57 22.45 -7.02
N ASP A 26 -13.31 21.35 -6.97
CA ASP A 26 -14.77 21.35 -6.90
C ASP A 26 -15.24 22.14 -5.65
N PRO A 27 -16.10 23.17 -5.78
CA PRO A 27 -16.65 23.89 -4.63
C PRO A 27 -17.34 22.97 -3.61
N HIS A 28 -17.86 21.82 -4.01
CA HIS A 28 -18.44 20.85 -3.08
C HIS A 28 -17.40 20.19 -2.14
N LEU A 29 -16.11 20.11 -2.54
CA LEU A 29 -15.04 19.71 -1.61
C LEU A 29 -14.91 20.73 -0.46
N LEU A 30 -15.03 22.03 -0.75
CA LEU A 30 -14.92 23.11 0.23
C LEU A 30 -16.08 23.12 1.24
N ASN A 31 -17.25 22.58 0.88
CA ASN A 31 -18.38 22.47 1.81
C ASN A 31 -18.12 21.50 2.98
N ASN A 32 -17.19 20.54 2.84
CA ASN A 32 -16.82 19.62 3.93
C ASN A 32 -16.03 20.31 5.07
N PHE A 33 -15.57 21.55 4.87
CA PHE A 33 -14.73 22.27 5.84
C PHE A 33 -15.53 23.18 6.78
N SER A 34 -16.84 23.39 6.53
CA SER A 34 -17.69 24.36 7.27
C SER A 34 -18.66 23.75 8.28
N ASN A 35 -18.65 22.43 8.48
CA ASN A 35 -19.49 21.76 9.47
C ASN A 35 -18.81 21.72 10.84
N GLU A 36 -19.59 21.66 11.93
CA GLU A 36 -19.07 21.62 13.31
C GLU A 36 -18.21 20.37 13.60
N GLU A 37 -18.46 19.27 12.88
CA GLU A 37 -17.49 18.18 12.69
C GLU A 37 -16.39 18.60 11.69
N GLY A 38 -15.64 19.65 12.02
CA GLY A 38 -14.62 20.20 11.15
C GLY A 38 -13.43 19.25 10.93
N MET A 39 -12.37 19.75 10.30
CA MET A 39 -11.13 18.99 10.01
C MET A 39 -10.58 18.19 11.20
N ALA A 40 -10.85 18.60 12.44
CA ALA A 40 -10.54 17.83 13.65
C ALA A 40 -11.23 16.45 13.70
N SER A 41 -12.50 16.30 13.29
CA SER A 41 -13.19 15.00 13.23
C SER A 41 -12.59 14.11 12.15
N PHE A 42 -12.35 14.66 10.96
CA PHE A 42 -11.65 13.96 9.87
C PHE A 42 -10.25 13.50 10.30
N LEU A 43 -9.44 14.41 10.87
CA LEU A 43 -8.12 14.08 11.39
C LEU A 43 -8.18 13.10 12.56
N LYS A 44 -9.22 13.13 13.40
CA LYS A 44 -9.39 12.20 14.53
C LYS A 44 -9.77 10.79 14.08
N ALA A 45 -10.57 10.67 13.03
CA ALA A 45 -10.85 9.40 12.35
C ALA A 45 -9.60 8.83 11.63
N HIS A 46 -8.67 9.68 11.21
CA HIS A 46 -7.39 9.27 10.60
C HIS A 46 -6.24 9.13 11.61
N SER A 47 -6.33 9.75 12.78
CA SER A 47 -5.42 9.55 13.91
C SER A 47 -5.81 8.27 14.65
N CYS A 48 -5.49 7.13 14.04
CA CYS A 48 -5.41 5.88 14.76
C CYS A 48 -4.60 6.09 16.06
N SER A 49 -5.11 5.60 17.19
CA SER A 49 -4.44 5.71 18.48
C SER A 49 -3.02 5.11 18.42
N GLU A 50 -2.15 5.53 19.33
CA GLU A 50 -0.80 4.96 19.45
C GLU A 50 -0.89 3.44 19.66
N GLU A 51 -1.86 2.98 20.45
CA GLU A 51 -2.21 1.56 20.62
C GLU A 51 -2.56 0.87 19.30
N PHE A 52 -3.37 1.48 18.44
CA PHE A 52 -3.73 0.90 17.13
C PHE A 52 -2.53 0.84 16.19
N GLN A 53 -1.65 1.85 16.21
CA GLN A 53 -0.41 1.82 15.44
C GLN A 53 0.53 0.72 15.95
N GLN A 54 0.57 0.49 17.26
CA GLN A 54 1.34 -0.59 17.86
C GLN A 54 0.76 -1.97 17.49
N LEU A 55 -0.57 -2.17 17.58
CA LEU A 55 -1.23 -3.40 17.12
C LEU A 55 -0.98 -3.68 15.62
N LYS A 56 -0.99 -2.62 14.79
CA LYS A 56 -0.64 -2.71 13.37
C LYS A 56 0.83 -3.13 13.16
N HIS A 57 1.75 -2.64 13.99
CA HIS A 57 3.16 -3.03 13.95
C HIS A 57 3.34 -4.51 14.34
N GLU A 58 2.75 -4.93 15.47
CA GLU A 58 2.77 -6.32 15.94
C GLU A 58 2.16 -7.30 14.92
N LEU A 59 1.05 -6.90 14.27
CA LEU A 59 0.43 -7.68 13.20
C LEU A 59 1.38 -7.84 12.00
N LEU A 60 2.10 -6.79 11.64
CA LEU A 60 3.04 -6.80 10.53
C LEU A 60 4.25 -7.69 10.84
N GLU A 61 4.82 -7.62 12.06
CA GLU A 61 5.90 -8.50 12.49
C GLU A 61 5.51 -9.98 12.44
N GLU A 62 4.31 -10.33 12.93
CA GLU A 62 3.82 -11.72 12.89
C GLU A 62 3.56 -12.23 11.46
N VAL A 63 3.01 -11.40 10.58
CA VAL A 63 2.86 -11.74 9.16
C VAL A 63 4.22 -11.90 8.48
N MET A 64 5.20 -11.06 8.83
CA MET A 64 6.57 -11.16 8.32
C MET A 64 7.29 -12.42 8.83
N SER A 65 7.10 -12.80 10.10
CA SER A 65 7.60 -14.06 10.66
C SER A 65 7.04 -15.29 9.91
N ILE A 66 5.74 -15.28 9.58
CA ILE A 66 5.12 -16.33 8.74
C ILE A 66 5.73 -16.36 7.33
N ILE A 67 6.01 -15.20 6.72
CA ILE A 67 6.66 -15.11 5.40
C ILE A 67 8.09 -15.67 5.47
N GLU A 68 8.84 -15.37 6.54
CA GLU A 68 10.22 -15.82 6.70
C GLU A 68 10.31 -17.32 7.02
N HIS A 69 9.48 -17.86 7.90
CA HIS A 69 9.66 -19.24 8.39
C HIS A 69 8.76 -20.27 7.71
N CYS A 70 7.60 -19.89 7.19
CA CYS A 70 6.64 -20.85 6.62
C CYS A 70 6.60 -20.89 5.09
N LEU A 71 7.24 -19.97 4.37
CA LEU A 71 7.31 -20.01 2.90
C LEU A 71 8.60 -20.65 2.38
N THR A 72 8.48 -21.29 1.21
CA THR A 72 9.66 -21.72 0.44
C THR A 72 10.47 -20.50 -0.02
N ASN A 73 11.79 -20.65 -0.20
CA ASN A 73 12.68 -19.52 -0.54
C ASN A 73 12.15 -18.70 -1.74
N LYS A 74 11.74 -19.36 -2.83
CA LYS A 74 11.17 -18.70 -4.02
C LYS A 74 9.85 -17.97 -3.75
N GLN A 75 9.01 -18.49 -2.87
CA GLN A 75 7.77 -17.81 -2.46
C GLN A 75 8.08 -16.59 -1.59
N ARG A 76 9.03 -16.71 -0.67
CA ARG A 76 9.48 -15.64 0.22
C ARG A 76 10.12 -14.49 -0.56
N GLU A 77 11.05 -14.81 -1.45
CA GLU A 77 11.72 -13.88 -2.37
C GLU A 77 10.69 -13.07 -3.18
N VAL A 78 9.82 -13.74 -3.94
CA VAL A 78 8.76 -13.08 -4.73
C VAL A 78 7.80 -12.27 -3.85
N MET A 79 7.45 -12.74 -2.64
CA MET A 79 6.62 -11.98 -1.70
C MET A 79 7.31 -10.70 -1.21
N LYS A 80 8.60 -10.76 -0.85
CA LYS A 80 9.38 -9.59 -0.41
C LYS A 80 9.49 -8.56 -1.54
N MET A 81 9.85 -8.99 -2.75
CA MET A 81 9.93 -8.10 -3.91
C MET A 81 8.58 -7.45 -4.24
N THR A 82 7.47 -8.20 -4.13
CA THR A 82 6.13 -7.67 -4.43
C THR A 82 5.65 -6.65 -3.38
N TYR A 83 5.85 -6.93 -2.08
CA TYR A 83 5.17 -6.20 -1.00
C TYR A 83 6.07 -5.31 -0.14
N LEU A 84 7.39 -5.54 -0.12
CA LEU A 84 8.35 -4.66 0.58
C LEU A 84 9.05 -3.72 -0.40
N GLU A 85 9.41 -4.22 -1.58
CA GLU A 85 10.10 -3.43 -2.62
C GLU A 85 9.13 -2.80 -3.64
N GLY A 86 7.83 -3.17 -3.59
CA GLY A 86 6.78 -2.63 -4.45
C GLY A 86 6.86 -3.05 -5.92
N LYS A 87 7.69 -4.04 -6.28
CA LYS A 87 7.95 -4.46 -7.65
C LYS A 87 6.75 -5.17 -8.28
N THR A 88 6.47 -4.86 -9.54
CA THR A 88 5.48 -5.57 -10.35
C THR A 88 5.97 -6.97 -10.72
N GLN A 89 5.05 -7.84 -11.13
CA GLN A 89 5.39 -9.20 -11.60
C GLN A 89 6.26 -9.21 -12.86
N ASN A 90 6.29 -8.10 -13.63
CA ASN A 90 7.16 -7.95 -14.80
C ASN A 90 8.59 -7.59 -14.40
N GLU A 91 8.78 -6.71 -13.43
CA GLU A 91 10.11 -6.37 -12.89
C GLU A 91 10.75 -7.58 -12.21
N ILE A 92 9.98 -8.27 -11.35
CA ILE A 92 10.40 -9.53 -10.71
C ILE A 92 10.72 -10.61 -11.77
N SER A 93 9.96 -10.65 -12.86
CA SER A 93 10.19 -11.56 -13.99
C SER A 93 11.54 -11.31 -14.67
N SER A 94 11.86 -10.04 -14.93
CA SER A 94 13.13 -9.61 -15.51
C SER A 94 14.31 -9.88 -14.58
N GLU A 95 14.18 -9.53 -13.30
CA GLU A 95 15.24 -9.63 -12.29
C GLU A 95 15.59 -11.08 -11.93
N LEU A 96 14.59 -11.97 -11.79
CA LEU A 96 14.81 -13.39 -11.48
C LEU A 96 15.06 -14.26 -12.73
N GLY A 97 14.97 -13.69 -13.94
CA GLY A 97 15.04 -14.42 -15.20
C GLY A 97 14.00 -15.54 -15.28
N LYS A 98 12.73 -15.23 -14.98
CA LYS A 98 11.59 -16.16 -14.99
C LYS A 98 10.40 -15.49 -15.64
N HIS A 99 9.66 -16.18 -16.50
CA HIS A 99 8.43 -15.62 -17.08
C HIS A 99 7.46 -15.11 -16.01
N GLN A 100 6.83 -13.95 -16.24
CA GLN A 100 5.78 -13.38 -15.38
C GLN A 100 4.71 -14.39 -14.96
N THR A 101 4.32 -15.32 -15.84
CA THR A 101 3.34 -16.37 -15.51
C THR A 101 3.83 -17.32 -14.41
N THR A 102 5.15 -17.50 -14.26
CA THR A 102 5.77 -18.23 -13.14
C THR A 102 5.62 -17.43 -11.84
N ILE A 103 5.88 -16.12 -11.87
CA ILE A 103 5.72 -15.22 -10.72
C ILE A 103 4.26 -15.21 -10.26
N HIS A 104 3.31 -15.09 -11.19
CA HIS A 104 1.88 -15.21 -10.92
C HIS A 104 1.53 -16.55 -10.23
N LYS A 105 2.04 -17.68 -10.73
CA LYS A 105 1.81 -19.02 -10.15
C LYS A 105 2.43 -19.19 -8.77
N ILE A 106 3.59 -18.57 -8.50
CA ILE A 106 4.22 -18.56 -7.17
C ILE A 106 3.32 -17.85 -6.15
N LEU A 107 2.74 -16.69 -6.53
CA LEU A 107 1.83 -15.91 -5.69
C LEU A 107 0.44 -16.57 -5.52
N GLN A 108 -0.21 -16.92 -6.64
CA GLN A 108 -1.63 -17.27 -6.73
C GLN A 108 -1.92 -18.78 -6.81
N GLY A 109 -0.89 -19.60 -7.02
CA GLY A 109 -1.01 -21.05 -7.22
C GLY A 109 -1.39 -21.45 -8.65
N ASN A 110 -1.48 -22.75 -8.87
CA ASN A 110 -1.92 -23.38 -10.12
C ASN A 110 -3.39 -23.78 -10.05
N ILE A 111 -4.02 -23.95 -11.21
CA ILE A 111 -5.35 -24.55 -11.35
C ILE A 111 -5.19 -26.05 -11.60
N ASP A 112 -5.88 -26.88 -10.83
CA ASP A 112 -6.02 -28.32 -11.09
C ASP A 112 -7.25 -28.55 -11.98
N TYR A 113 -7.00 -28.78 -13.27
CA TYR A 113 -8.06 -29.01 -14.25
C TYR A 113 -8.77 -30.36 -14.08
N GLY A 114 -8.14 -31.35 -13.43
CA GLY A 114 -8.76 -32.64 -13.12
C GLY A 114 -9.67 -32.57 -11.89
N ASN A 115 -9.31 -31.79 -10.89
CA ASN A 115 -10.08 -31.61 -9.65
C ASN A 115 -10.96 -30.36 -9.70
N GLN A 116 -11.96 -30.35 -10.59
CA GLN A 116 -13.00 -29.32 -10.64
C GLN A 116 -12.46 -27.87 -10.77
N LYS A 117 -11.29 -27.67 -11.41
CA LYS A 117 -10.60 -26.38 -11.54
C LYS A 117 -10.21 -25.73 -10.19
N LYS A 118 -10.04 -26.52 -9.12
CA LYS A 118 -9.61 -26.02 -7.80
C LYS A 118 -8.17 -25.50 -7.85
N ARG A 119 -7.89 -24.39 -7.14
CA ARG A 119 -6.53 -23.84 -7.03
C ARG A 119 -5.71 -24.53 -5.94
N TYR A 120 -4.47 -24.91 -6.26
CA TYR A 120 -3.50 -25.50 -5.34
C TYR A 120 -2.17 -24.72 -5.33
N GLY A 121 -1.41 -24.84 -4.23
CA GLY A 121 -0.23 -24.00 -3.99
C GLY A 121 -0.58 -22.52 -3.80
N GLY A 122 0.37 -21.65 -4.15
CA GLY A 122 0.28 -20.19 -4.01
C GLY A 122 0.72 -19.68 -2.64
N ALA A 123 1.63 -18.71 -2.61
CA ALA A 123 2.09 -18.05 -1.39
C ALA A 123 0.92 -17.40 -0.64
N LEU A 124 0.06 -16.65 -1.33
CA LEU A 124 -1.06 -15.92 -0.73
C LEU A 124 -2.10 -16.87 -0.08
N LYS A 125 -2.39 -18.01 -0.73
CA LYS A 125 -3.27 -19.04 -0.16
C LYS A 125 -2.68 -19.64 1.12
N LYS A 126 -1.37 -19.87 1.14
CA LYS A 126 -0.64 -20.41 2.30
C LYS A 126 -0.62 -19.41 3.46
N ILE A 127 -0.24 -18.16 3.21
CA ILE A 127 -0.24 -17.08 4.22
C ILE A 127 -1.63 -16.92 4.81
N ARG A 128 -2.67 -16.77 3.99
CA ARG A 128 -4.06 -16.60 4.48
C ARG A 128 -4.49 -17.73 5.42
N LYS A 129 -4.14 -18.98 5.11
CA LYS A 129 -4.44 -20.13 5.98
C LYS A 129 -3.64 -20.08 7.29
N LEU A 130 -2.38 -19.67 7.25
CA LEU A 130 -1.53 -19.57 8.45
C LEU A 130 -1.98 -18.41 9.36
N CYS A 131 -2.31 -17.25 8.80
CA CYS A 131 -2.86 -16.13 9.55
C CYS A 131 -4.22 -16.45 10.18
N ALA A 132 -5.10 -17.17 9.47
CA ALA A 132 -6.39 -17.62 9.99
C ALA A 132 -6.26 -18.60 11.17
N ASN A 133 -5.18 -19.39 11.19
CA ASN A 133 -4.91 -20.39 12.24
C ASN A 133 -3.97 -19.89 13.35
N SER A 134 -3.36 -18.70 13.21
CA SER A 134 -2.44 -18.16 14.21
C SER A 134 -3.21 -17.43 15.31
N GLU A 135 -3.20 -17.99 16.52
CA GLU A 135 -3.86 -17.37 17.67
C GLU A 135 -3.38 -15.94 17.94
N LYS A 136 -2.07 -15.67 17.80
CA LYS A 136 -1.52 -14.32 18.05
C LYS A 136 -2.07 -13.32 17.05
N ILE A 137 -2.13 -13.67 15.77
CA ILE A 137 -2.74 -12.82 14.73
C ILE A 137 -4.24 -12.64 14.97
N GLN A 138 -4.98 -13.69 15.34
CA GLN A 138 -6.42 -13.55 15.63
C GLN A 138 -6.69 -12.67 16.86
N LYS A 139 -5.84 -12.74 17.89
CA LYS A 139 -5.91 -11.86 19.08
C LYS A 139 -5.67 -10.39 18.70
N ILE A 140 -4.62 -10.08 17.94
CA ILE A 140 -4.34 -8.72 17.46
C ILE A 140 -5.50 -8.19 16.60
N LEU A 141 -6.03 -9.01 15.69
CA LEU A 141 -7.19 -8.67 14.84
C LEU A 141 -8.53 -8.56 15.61
N ALA A 142 -8.61 -9.01 16.86
CA ALA A 142 -9.76 -8.76 17.73
C ALA A 142 -9.63 -7.39 18.40
N LEU A 143 -8.49 -7.12 19.03
CA LEU A 143 -8.18 -5.82 19.67
C LEU A 143 -8.30 -4.65 18.68
N MET A 144 -7.80 -4.82 17.45
CA MET A 144 -7.95 -3.80 16.39
C MET A 144 -9.41 -3.53 16.01
N ARG A 145 -10.33 -4.51 16.14
CA ARG A 145 -11.76 -4.29 15.86
C ARG A 145 -12.44 -3.54 17.00
N GLU A 146 -12.11 -3.87 18.24
CA GLU A 146 -12.63 -3.18 19.43
C GLU A 146 -12.27 -1.69 19.39
N GLN A 147 -11.06 -1.33 18.95
CA GLN A 147 -10.62 0.06 18.78
C GLN A 147 -11.19 0.80 17.56
N ILE A 148 -11.75 0.08 16.56
CA ILE A 148 -12.38 0.69 15.37
C ILE A 148 -13.85 1.05 15.61
N ILE A 149 -14.52 0.39 16.57
CA ILE A 149 -15.91 0.71 16.92
C ILE A 149 -15.91 2.10 17.57
N PRO A 150 -16.56 3.12 16.97
CA PRO A 150 -16.67 4.42 17.61
C PRO A 150 -17.51 4.29 18.88
N ALA A 151 -17.22 5.12 19.89
CA ALA A 151 -17.99 5.21 21.13
C ALA A 151 -19.36 5.90 20.95
N ASN A 152 -20.09 5.54 19.88
CA ASN A 152 -21.38 6.08 19.47
C ASN A 152 -22.52 5.06 19.71
N GLU A 153 -22.47 4.35 20.83
CA GLU A 153 -23.65 3.75 21.47
C GLU A 153 -23.70 4.20 22.92
N SER A 154 -24.33 5.35 23.17
CA SER A 154 -24.66 5.85 24.52
C SER A 154 -25.86 6.78 24.44
N TYR A 155 -27.04 6.16 24.51
CA TYR A 155 -28.37 6.71 24.82
C TYR A 155 -28.94 7.85 23.94
#